data_AF-A0A5J5HM65-F1
#
_entry.id   AF-A0A5J5HM65-F1
#
_cell.length_a   1.000
_cell.length_b   1.000
_cell.length_c   1.000
_cell.angle_alpha   90.00
_cell.angle_beta   90.00
_cell.angle_gamma   90.00
#
_symmetry.space_group_name_H-M   'P 1'
#
loop_
_entity.id
_entity.type
_entity.pdbx_description
1 polymer ?
#
loop_
_entity_poly.entity_id
_entity_poly.type
_entity_poly.pdbx_seq_one_letter_code
_entity_poly.pdbx_strand_id
1 'polypeptide(L)'
;MDGQEGVIEQSFKVTGNRDLSNGLMIEEGMNDSLSFLVDDVHKTIQLSEGTYTSEELIDEINHRLTEKNAGVSASYSDNRLVFRHHTAGENHKISQFSGNAFTSLFFSSEKGKDAVLTEPNQVQFQIGANSGNSISLHFMNTETTAIGVDSLSVIDAPNRKGALSKIDKAIEMISSERSTIGVIQNRLEYTINNLSTYSENLTAAESRIRDLDMAREIMAQTKNSILTQASQAMLAQSNQIPQGVLQLLR
;
A
#
# COMPACT_ATOMS: atom_id res chain seq x y z
N MET A 1 10.87 -27.57 -51.24
CA MET A 1 10.84 -27.83 -49.79
C MET A 1 11.04 -26.49 -49.14
N ASP A 2 9.94 -25.78 -48.96
CA ASP A 2 9.90 -24.42 -48.46
C ASP A 2 9.91 -24.50 -46.94
N GLY A 3 10.91 -23.90 -46.31
CA GLY A 3 11.02 -23.84 -44.87
C GLY A 3 9.99 -22.86 -44.34
N GLN A 4 8.90 -23.36 -43.77
CA GLN A 4 8.07 -22.56 -42.88
C GLN A 4 8.89 -22.30 -41.61
N GLU A 5 9.59 -21.17 -41.57
CA GLU A 5 9.98 -20.55 -40.30
C GLU A 5 8.67 -20.25 -39.56
N GLY A 6 8.33 -21.12 -38.60
CA GLY A 6 7.28 -20.87 -37.66
C GLY A 6 7.67 -19.64 -36.85
N VAL A 7 7.10 -18.50 -37.20
CA VAL A 7 7.05 -17.35 -36.30
C VAL A 7 6.36 -17.85 -35.04
N ILE A 8 7.14 -17.98 -33.96
CA ILE A 8 6.61 -18.36 -32.66
C ILE A 8 5.84 -17.14 -32.17
N GLU A 9 4.57 -17.02 -32.55
CA GLU A 9 3.71 -16.00 -31.99
C GLU A 9 3.63 -16.24 -30.48
N GLN A 10 4.12 -15.29 -29.70
CA GLN A 10 4.05 -15.38 -28.24
C GLN A 10 2.67 -14.90 -27.79
N SER A 11 2.02 -15.67 -26.92
CA SER A 11 0.78 -15.25 -26.29
C SER A 11 1.00 -13.98 -25.46
N PHE A 12 0.14 -12.98 -25.64
CA PHE A 12 0.18 -11.75 -24.87
C PHE A 12 0.10 -12.06 -23.37
N LYS A 13 1.00 -11.45 -22.59
CA LYS A 13 1.09 -11.66 -21.14
C LYS A 13 1.16 -10.34 -20.39
N VAL A 14 0.53 -10.31 -19.22
CA VAL A 14 0.64 -9.20 -18.25
C VAL A 14 1.12 -9.77 -16.93
N THR A 15 2.19 -9.20 -16.39
CA THR A 15 2.80 -9.61 -15.13
C THR A 15 2.60 -8.51 -14.09
N GLY A 16 2.10 -8.88 -12.91
CA GLY A 16 2.01 -7.98 -11.77
C GLY A 16 3.36 -7.75 -11.09
N ASN A 17 3.41 -6.76 -10.20
CA ASN A 17 4.64 -6.33 -9.54
C ASN A 17 4.73 -6.79 -8.08
N ARG A 18 3.70 -7.44 -7.55
CA ARG A 18 3.64 -7.96 -6.18
C ARG A 18 4.24 -9.36 -6.08
N ASP A 19 5.07 -9.58 -5.06
CA ASP A 19 5.45 -10.92 -4.61
C ASP A 19 4.31 -11.53 -3.78
N LEU A 20 3.78 -12.65 -4.25
CA LEU A 20 2.65 -13.37 -3.64
C LEU A 20 3.07 -14.68 -2.95
N SER A 21 4.37 -14.89 -2.72
CA SER A 21 4.89 -16.11 -2.08
C SER A 21 4.31 -16.40 -0.69
N ASN A 22 3.91 -15.35 0.05
CA ASN A 22 3.31 -15.47 1.37
C ASN A 22 1.78 -15.63 1.35
N GLY A 23 1.17 -15.78 0.18
CA GLY A 23 -0.29 -15.85 0.03
C GLY A 23 -0.99 -14.49 0.18
N LEU A 24 -2.32 -14.52 0.16
CA LEU A 24 -3.17 -13.33 0.24
C LEU A 24 -4.49 -13.65 0.95
N MET A 25 -4.94 -12.74 1.81
CA MET A 25 -6.28 -12.78 2.39
C MET A 25 -7.22 -11.94 1.52
N ILE A 26 -8.34 -12.55 1.11
CA ILE A 26 -9.44 -11.93 0.38
C ILE A 26 -10.60 -11.69 1.35
N GLU A 27 -11.06 -10.45 1.41
CA GLU A 27 -12.19 -9.98 2.20
C GLU A 27 -13.26 -9.42 1.25
N GLU A 28 -14.50 -9.89 1.43
CA GLU A 28 -15.63 -9.48 0.60
C GLU A 28 -15.82 -7.95 0.62
N GLY A 29 -15.99 -7.36 -0.56
CA GLY A 29 -16.13 -5.92 -0.78
C GLY A 29 -14.84 -5.10 -0.62
N MET A 30 -13.77 -5.65 -0.03
CA MET A 30 -12.52 -4.91 0.17
C MET A 30 -11.47 -5.17 -0.90
N ASN A 31 -11.23 -6.43 -1.28
CA ASN A 31 -10.16 -6.79 -2.22
C ASN A 31 -10.47 -8.07 -3.01
N ASP A 32 -11.71 -8.20 -3.45
CA ASP A 32 -12.32 -9.42 -4.01
C ASP A 32 -12.74 -9.31 -5.49
N SER A 33 -12.82 -8.11 -6.05
CA SER A 33 -13.21 -7.84 -7.43
C SER A 33 -12.03 -7.42 -8.31
N LEU A 34 -11.78 -8.16 -9.39
CA LEU A 34 -10.79 -7.82 -10.42
C LEU A 34 -11.49 -7.66 -11.77
N SER A 35 -11.35 -6.49 -12.37
CA SER A 35 -11.88 -6.16 -13.70
C SER A 35 -10.74 -5.89 -14.69
N PHE A 36 -10.90 -6.30 -15.94
CA PHE A 36 -9.91 -6.11 -17.00
C PHE A 36 -10.57 -6.24 -18.38
N LEU A 37 -9.88 -5.82 -19.43
CA LEU A 37 -10.29 -6.01 -20.83
C LEU A 37 -9.52 -7.18 -21.43
N VAL A 38 -10.22 -8.04 -22.16
CA VAL A 38 -9.63 -9.02 -23.09
C VAL A 38 -10.18 -8.73 -24.48
N ASP A 39 -9.31 -8.38 -25.42
CA ASP A 39 -9.69 -8.00 -26.79
C ASP A 39 -10.81 -6.94 -26.81
N ASP A 40 -10.65 -5.89 -25.99
CA ASP A 40 -11.62 -4.80 -25.79
C ASP A 40 -12.97 -5.19 -25.15
N VAL A 41 -13.11 -6.43 -24.66
CA VAL A 41 -14.29 -6.89 -23.93
C VAL A 41 -14.04 -6.87 -22.42
N HIS A 42 -14.90 -6.17 -21.68
CA HIS A 42 -14.86 -6.14 -20.22
C HIS A 42 -15.12 -7.53 -19.61
N LYS A 43 -14.23 -7.90 -18.69
CA LYS A 43 -14.30 -9.10 -17.86
C LYS A 43 -14.15 -8.67 -16.41
N THR A 44 -15.01 -9.21 -15.56
CA THR A 44 -14.93 -9.02 -14.10
C THR A 44 -15.02 -10.38 -13.44
N ILE A 45 -14.05 -10.69 -12.59
CA ILE A 45 -14.05 -11.84 -11.71
C ILE A 45 -14.22 -11.37 -10.27
N GLN A 46 -14.97 -12.16 -9.50
CA GLN A 46 -15.13 -11.98 -8.07
C GLN A 46 -14.52 -13.19 -7.38
N LEU A 47 -13.52 -12.97 -6.54
CA LEU A 47 -12.86 -13.98 -5.73
C LEU A 47 -13.68 -14.26 -4.47
N SER A 48 -13.68 -15.50 -4.02
CA SER A 48 -14.34 -15.86 -2.75
C SER A 48 -13.55 -15.30 -1.56
N GLU A 49 -14.24 -15.00 -0.46
CA GLU A 49 -13.56 -14.65 0.79
C GLU A 49 -12.74 -15.83 1.32
N GLY A 50 -11.56 -15.55 1.88
CA GLY A 50 -10.69 -16.59 2.39
C GLY A 50 -9.23 -16.17 2.53
N THR A 51 -8.45 -17.01 3.20
CA THR A 51 -6.98 -16.88 3.19
C THR A 51 -6.43 -17.89 2.21
N TYR A 52 -5.77 -17.41 1.17
CA TYR A 52 -5.21 -18.24 0.11
C TYR A 52 -3.70 -18.32 0.25
N THR A 53 -3.16 -19.53 0.13
CA THR A 53 -1.77 -19.69 -0.27
C THR A 53 -1.57 -19.22 -1.71
N SER A 54 -0.33 -19.10 -2.16
CA SER A 54 -0.03 -18.72 -3.54
C SER A 54 -0.74 -19.66 -4.52
N GLU A 55 -0.57 -20.98 -4.36
CA GLU A 55 -1.14 -22.02 -5.21
C GLU A 55 -2.69 -21.96 -5.25
N GLU A 56 -3.33 -21.92 -4.09
CA GLU A 56 -4.80 -21.84 -3.99
C GLU A 56 -5.35 -20.56 -4.63
N LEU A 57 -4.62 -19.44 -4.54
CA LEU A 57 -5.03 -18.17 -5.15
C LEU A 57 -5.07 -18.26 -6.68
N ILE A 58 -4.10 -18.95 -7.30
CA ILE A 58 -4.11 -19.16 -8.76
C ILE A 58 -5.27 -20.05 -9.16
N ASP A 59 -5.54 -21.11 -8.40
CA ASP A 59 -6.64 -22.02 -8.69
C ASP A 59 -7.98 -21.29 -8.60
N GLU A 60 -8.19 -20.47 -7.58
CA GLU A 60 -9.38 -19.61 -7.47
C GLU A 60 -9.48 -18.64 -8.65
N ILE A 61 -8.40 -17.92 -8.98
CA ILE A 61 -8.41 -16.98 -10.12
C ILE A 61 -8.75 -17.73 -11.41
N ASN A 62 -8.11 -18.86 -11.70
CA ASN A 62 -8.36 -19.65 -12.90
C ASN A 62 -9.78 -20.24 -12.95
N HIS A 63 -10.32 -20.65 -11.80
CA HIS A 63 -11.70 -21.08 -11.67
C HIS A 63 -12.65 -19.96 -12.10
N ARG A 64 -12.50 -18.75 -11.54
CA ARG A 64 -13.34 -17.59 -11.88
C ARG A 64 -13.17 -17.13 -13.33
N LEU A 65 -11.96 -17.19 -13.88
CA LEU A 65 -11.70 -16.88 -15.29
C LEU A 65 -12.42 -17.85 -16.24
N THR A 66 -12.46 -19.13 -15.87
CA THR A 66 -13.14 -20.17 -16.63
C THR A 66 -14.66 -19.99 -16.57
N GLU A 67 -15.22 -19.72 -15.38
CA GLU A 67 -16.65 -19.42 -15.22
C GLU A 67 -17.11 -18.24 -16.07
N LYS A 68 -16.26 -17.22 -16.23
CA LYS A 68 -16.56 -16.02 -17.05
C LYS A 68 -16.19 -16.15 -18.52
N ASN A 69 -15.66 -17.30 -18.94
CA ASN A 69 -15.10 -17.52 -20.27
C ASN A 69 -14.22 -16.33 -20.69
N ALA A 70 -13.23 -16.01 -19.85
CA ALA A 70 -12.43 -14.80 -19.97
C ALA A 70 -11.40 -14.87 -21.12
N GLY A 71 -11.09 -16.06 -21.65
CA GLY A 71 -10.11 -16.24 -22.72
C GLY A 71 -8.64 -16.12 -22.28
N VAL A 72 -8.41 -16.09 -20.97
CA VAL A 72 -7.09 -15.91 -20.35
C VAL A 72 -6.91 -16.90 -19.19
N SER A 73 -5.65 -17.19 -18.87
CA SER A 73 -5.25 -17.98 -17.71
C SER A 73 -4.23 -17.25 -16.85
N ALA A 74 -4.24 -17.53 -15.55
CA ALA A 74 -3.30 -17.01 -14.58
C ALA A 74 -2.25 -18.07 -14.20
N SER A 75 -1.02 -17.61 -13.96
CA SER A 75 0.14 -18.42 -13.54
C SER A 75 1.06 -17.59 -12.66
N TYR A 76 2.02 -18.20 -11.96
CA TYR A 76 3.13 -17.46 -11.36
C TYR A 76 4.40 -17.58 -12.20
N SER A 77 5.13 -16.47 -12.30
CA SER A 77 6.51 -16.42 -12.76
C SER A 77 7.27 -15.51 -11.80
N ASP A 78 8.39 -15.97 -11.23
CA ASP A 78 9.19 -15.21 -10.27
C ASP A 78 8.36 -14.64 -9.10
N ASN A 79 7.49 -15.48 -8.51
CA ASN A 79 6.57 -15.16 -7.42
C ASN A 79 5.52 -14.08 -7.74
N ARG A 80 5.36 -13.70 -9.01
CA ARG A 80 4.44 -12.66 -9.48
C ARG A 80 3.34 -13.23 -10.34
N LEU A 81 2.13 -12.72 -10.15
CA LEU A 81 0.96 -13.13 -10.92
C LEU A 81 1.12 -12.74 -12.38
N VAL A 82 0.90 -13.69 -13.29
CA VAL A 82 0.99 -13.50 -14.74
C VAL A 82 -0.29 -13.99 -15.39
N PHE A 83 -0.97 -13.10 -16.10
CA PHE A 83 -2.08 -13.45 -16.99
C PHE A 83 -1.56 -13.69 -18.39
N ARG A 84 -2.03 -14.74 -19.05
CA ARG A 84 -1.69 -15.09 -20.43
C ARG A 84 -2.96 -15.30 -21.24
N HIS A 85 -2.98 -14.77 -22.45
CA HIS A 85 -4.06 -15.03 -23.39
C HIS A 85 -3.98 -16.47 -23.91
N HIS A 86 -5.13 -17.13 -24.13
CA HIS A 86 -5.15 -18.51 -24.64
C HIS A 86 -4.65 -18.61 -26.08
N THR A 87 -4.92 -17.60 -26.90
CA THR A 87 -4.51 -17.52 -28.30
C THR A 87 -3.26 -16.64 -28.44
N ALA A 88 -2.29 -17.07 -29.23
CA ALA A 88 -1.14 -16.27 -29.61
C ALA A 88 -1.46 -15.37 -30.82
N GLY A 89 -0.79 -14.22 -30.91
CA GLY A 89 -0.92 -13.29 -32.03
C GLY A 89 -0.98 -11.82 -31.60
N GLU A 90 -0.53 -10.93 -32.49
CA GLU A 90 -0.41 -9.48 -32.22
C GLU A 90 -1.76 -8.78 -31.99
N ASN A 91 -2.86 -9.39 -32.41
CA ASN A 91 -4.21 -8.84 -32.27
C ASN A 91 -4.87 -9.13 -30.91
N HIS A 92 -4.24 -9.95 -30.07
CA HIS A 92 -4.79 -10.31 -28.77
C HIS A 92 -4.16 -9.49 -27.65
N LYS A 93 -4.99 -8.93 -26.77
CA LYS A 93 -4.53 -8.05 -25.67
C LYS A 93 -5.30 -8.29 -24.39
N ILE A 94 -4.58 -8.13 -23.28
CA ILE A 94 -5.14 -8.06 -21.94
C ILE A 94 -4.76 -6.70 -21.36
N SER A 95 -5.74 -5.88 -20.99
CA SER A 95 -5.52 -4.46 -20.67
C SER A 95 -6.46 -3.96 -19.58
N GLN A 96 -6.25 -2.73 -19.12
CA GLN A 96 -7.16 -2.03 -18.19
C GLN A 96 -7.54 -2.82 -16.92
N PHE A 97 -6.55 -3.42 -16.26
CA PHE A 97 -6.78 -4.03 -14.95
C PHE A 97 -7.23 -2.96 -13.93
N SER A 98 -8.29 -3.27 -13.20
CA SER A 98 -8.98 -2.39 -12.26
C SER A 98 -9.78 -3.22 -11.25
N GLY A 99 -10.51 -2.58 -10.35
CA GLY A 99 -11.23 -3.23 -9.25
C GLY A 99 -10.45 -3.18 -7.94
N ASN A 100 -11.13 -3.53 -6.84
CA ASN A 100 -10.58 -3.42 -5.49
C ASN A 100 -9.48 -4.49 -5.22
N ALA A 101 -9.51 -5.64 -5.89
CA ALA A 101 -8.49 -6.68 -5.81
C ALA A 101 -7.22 -6.35 -6.61
N PHE A 102 -7.27 -5.36 -7.51
CA PHE A 102 -6.14 -5.04 -8.37
C PHE A 102 -4.91 -4.65 -7.56
N THR A 103 -5.06 -3.81 -6.53
CA THR A 103 -3.95 -3.39 -5.67
C THR A 103 -3.37 -4.56 -4.88
N SER A 104 -4.21 -5.41 -4.29
CA SER A 104 -3.75 -6.54 -3.48
C SER A 104 -3.07 -7.63 -4.30
N LEU A 105 -3.40 -7.77 -5.59
CA LEU A 105 -2.84 -8.79 -6.48
C LEU A 105 -1.63 -8.30 -7.31
N PHE A 106 -1.64 -7.04 -7.75
CA PHE A 106 -0.64 -6.52 -8.69
C PHE A 106 0.35 -5.54 -8.07
N PHE A 107 0.03 -4.92 -6.94
CA PHE A 107 0.90 -3.95 -6.28
C PHE A 107 1.34 -4.43 -4.89
N SER A 108 2.62 -4.23 -4.60
CA SER A 108 3.10 -4.36 -3.21
C SER A 108 2.61 -3.14 -2.43
N SER A 109 1.40 -3.20 -1.87
CA SER A 109 1.18 -2.53 -0.61
C SER A 109 1.80 -3.42 0.46
N GLU A 110 3.00 -3.05 0.92
CA GLU A 110 3.37 -3.42 2.28
C GLU A 110 2.28 -2.91 3.22
N LYS A 111 2.05 -3.61 4.32
CA LYS A 111 1.02 -3.25 5.31
C LYS A 111 1.27 -1.83 5.82
N GLY A 112 0.61 -0.87 5.20
CA GLY A 112 0.51 0.53 5.58
C GLY A 112 -0.76 1.05 4.91
N LYS A 113 -1.75 1.42 5.73
CA LYS A 113 -3.15 1.72 5.37
C LYS A 113 -3.34 2.99 4.52
N ASP A 114 -2.32 3.45 3.80
CA ASP A 114 -2.25 4.84 3.34
C ASP A 114 -2.36 5.02 1.82
N ALA A 115 -2.43 3.94 1.03
CA ALA A 115 -2.63 4.01 -0.42
C ALA A 115 -4.00 3.41 -0.81
N VAL A 116 -5.01 4.27 -0.93
CA VAL A 116 -6.36 3.88 -1.38
C VAL A 116 -6.53 4.30 -2.84
N LEU A 117 -6.97 3.38 -3.71
CA LEU A 117 -7.43 3.75 -5.05
C LEU A 117 -8.79 4.42 -4.90
N THR A 118 -8.88 5.69 -5.33
CA THR A 118 -10.11 6.48 -5.23
C THR A 118 -10.88 6.51 -6.56
N GLU A 119 -10.20 6.30 -7.69
CA GLU A 119 -10.72 6.23 -9.07
C GLU A 119 -9.76 5.38 -9.95
N PRO A 120 -10.14 4.88 -11.15
CA PRO A 120 -9.21 4.23 -12.06
C PRO A 120 -8.01 5.16 -12.34
N ASN A 121 -6.81 4.62 -12.18
CA ASN A 121 -5.53 5.31 -12.28
C ASN A 121 -5.25 6.41 -11.24
N GLN A 122 -6.00 6.51 -10.14
CA GLN A 122 -5.68 7.46 -9.06
C GLN A 122 -5.31 6.74 -7.78
N VAL A 123 -4.09 7.00 -7.28
CA VAL A 123 -3.64 6.59 -5.95
C VAL A 123 -3.71 7.80 -5.02
N GLN A 124 -4.39 7.64 -3.88
CA GLN A 124 -4.40 8.64 -2.82
C GLN A 124 -3.52 8.19 -1.66
N PHE A 125 -2.56 9.04 -1.29
CA PHE A 125 -1.69 8.89 -0.13
C PHE A 125 -2.23 9.71 1.05
N GLN A 126 -2.54 9.07 2.17
CA GLN A 126 -2.80 9.77 3.42
C GLN A 126 -1.45 10.20 4.04
N ILE A 127 -1.25 11.50 4.21
CA ILE A 127 0.03 12.09 4.63
C ILE A 127 -0.06 12.85 5.96
N GLY A 128 -1.03 12.50 6.80
CA GLY A 128 -1.21 13.14 8.10
C GLY A 128 -2.28 12.47 8.95
N ALA A 129 -2.34 12.85 10.23
CA ALA A 129 -3.22 12.22 11.20
C ALA A 129 -4.72 12.59 11.03
N ASN A 130 -5.02 13.73 10.41
CA ASN A 130 -6.39 14.22 10.24
C ASN A 130 -6.97 13.86 8.88
N SER A 131 -8.30 13.68 8.82
CA SER A 131 -9.02 13.49 7.56
C SER A 131 -8.81 14.67 6.61
N GLY A 132 -8.68 14.38 5.31
CA GLY A 132 -8.43 15.39 4.27
C GLY A 132 -6.95 15.75 4.05
N ASN A 133 -6.03 15.28 4.90
CA ASN A 133 -4.60 15.43 4.67
C ASN A 133 -4.08 14.34 3.72
N SER A 134 -4.40 14.48 2.44
CA SER A 134 -3.99 13.52 1.42
C SER A 134 -3.33 14.17 0.20
N ILE A 135 -2.47 13.38 -0.45
CA ILE A 135 -1.90 13.69 -1.76
C ILE A 135 -2.46 12.68 -2.75
N SER A 136 -3.07 13.17 -3.83
CA SER A 136 -3.49 12.31 -4.93
C SER A 136 -2.47 12.32 -6.05
N LEU A 137 -2.15 11.15 -6.56
CA LEU A 137 -1.36 10.92 -7.75
C LEU A 137 -2.26 10.28 -8.80
N HIS A 138 -2.35 10.89 -9.97
CA HIS A 138 -3.04 10.33 -11.12
C HIS A 138 -2.01 9.79 -12.09
N PHE A 139 -2.19 8.56 -12.55
CA PHE A 139 -1.35 7.93 -13.55
C PHE A 139 -1.98 8.08 -14.92
N MET A 140 -1.23 8.57 -15.90
CA MET A 140 -1.69 8.51 -17.28
C MET A 140 -1.71 7.07 -17.80
N ASN A 141 -2.64 6.74 -18.72
CA ASN A 141 -2.58 5.47 -19.44
C ASN A 141 -1.38 5.50 -20.41
N THR A 142 -0.44 4.57 -20.24
CA THR A 142 0.78 4.45 -21.06
C THR A 142 0.71 3.34 -22.11
N GLU A 143 -0.46 2.77 -22.37
CA GLU A 143 -0.67 1.80 -23.45
C GLU A 143 -0.32 2.43 -24.82
N THR A 144 0.13 1.60 -25.76
CA THR A 144 0.59 2.06 -27.08
C THR A 144 -0.49 2.83 -27.85
N THR A 145 -1.76 2.46 -27.67
CA THR A 145 -2.94 3.16 -28.20
C THR A 145 -3.14 4.53 -27.54
N ALA A 146 -3.01 4.60 -26.22
CA ALA A 146 -3.20 5.83 -25.45
C ALA A 146 -2.10 6.88 -25.72
N ILE A 147 -0.86 6.44 -25.94
CA ILE A 147 0.26 7.32 -26.28
C ILE A 147 0.46 7.48 -27.80
N GLY A 148 -0.42 6.90 -28.62
CA GLY A 148 -0.47 7.12 -30.08
C GLY A 148 0.62 6.43 -30.91
N VAL A 149 1.20 5.33 -30.40
CA VAL A 149 2.27 4.54 -31.04
C VAL A 149 1.83 3.12 -31.43
N ASP A 150 0.53 2.84 -31.38
CA ASP A 150 -0.09 1.56 -31.78
C ASP A 150 0.11 1.24 -33.26
N SER A 151 0.11 2.26 -34.11
CA SER A 151 0.18 2.15 -35.57
C SER A 151 1.30 3.05 -36.13
N LEU A 152 2.50 2.49 -36.15
CA LEU A 152 3.70 3.10 -36.73
C LEU A 152 4.02 2.44 -38.06
N SER A 153 4.10 3.24 -39.14
CA SER A 153 4.54 2.77 -40.46
C SER A 153 5.84 3.43 -40.86
N VAL A 154 6.83 2.62 -41.25
CA VAL A 154 8.19 3.05 -41.59
C VAL A 154 8.48 2.84 -43.09
N ILE A 155 7.47 2.44 -43.86
CA ILE A 155 7.62 1.95 -45.25
C ILE A 155 8.03 3.08 -46.21
N ASP A 156 7.37 4.24 -46.12
CA ASP A 156 7.61 5.37 -47.02
C ASP A 156 8.20 6.59 -46.30
N ALA A 157 8.92 7.44 -47.04
CA ALA A 157 9.50 8.68 -46.51
C ALA A 157 8.53 9.59 -45.72
N PRO A 158 7.28 9.85 -46.16
CA PRO A 158 6.31 10.61 -45.35
C PRO A 158 5.84 9.85 -44.10
N ASN A 159 5.64 8.54 -44.20
CA ASN A 159 5.22 7.69 -43.08
C ASN A 159 6.29 7.65 -41.98
N ARG A 160 7.58 7.60 -42.35
CA ARG A 160 8.71 7.70 -41.40
C ARG A 160 8.73 9.01 -40.61
N LYS A 161 8.45 10.15 -41.26
CA LYS A 161 8.38 11.44 -40.56
C LYS A 161 7.20 11.50 -39.59
N GLY A 162 6.05 10.96 -39.99
CA GLY A 162 4.88 10.84 -39.12
C GLY A 162 5.14 9.94 -37.91
N ALA A 163 5.81 8.80 -38.13
CA ALA A 163 6.19 7.87 -37.09
C ALA A 163 7.15 8.50 -36.06
N LEU A 164 8.18 9.21 -36.53
CA LEU A 164 9.11 9.92 -35.63
C LEU A 164 8.39 10.97 -34.79
N SER A 165 7.50 11.76 -35.41
CA SER A 165 6.72 12.76 -34.67
C SER A 165 5.77 12.15 -33.64
N LYS A 166 5.16 10.98 -33.92
CA LYS A 166 4.35 10.24 -32.93
C LYS A 166 5.21 9.77 -31.75
N ILE A 167 6.39 9.23 -32.03
CA ILE A 167 7.34 8.79 -30.99
C ILE A 167 7.80 9.97 -30.12
N ASP A 168 8.16 11.11 -30.73
CA ASP A 168 8.59 12.30 -29.99
C ASP A 168 7.50 12.76 -29.01
N LYS A 169 6.24 12.79 -29.46
CA LYS A 169 5.09 13.11 -28.60
C LYS A 169 4.88 12.09 -27.48
N ALA A 170 5.04 10.80 -27.76
CA ALA A 170 4.94 9.76 -26.74
C ALA A 170 6.05 9.90 -25.68
N ILE A 171 7.27 10.22 -26.10
CA ILE A 171 8.40 10.47 -25.18
C ILE A 171 8.12 11.71 -24.32
N GLU A 172 7.60 12.79 -24.91
CA GLU A 172 7.22 14.01 -24.19
C GLU A 172 6.14 13.72 -23.15
N MET A 173 5.10 12.97 -23.51
CA MET A 173 4.03 12.53 -22.61
C MET A 173 4.58 11.73 -21.42
N ILE A 174 5.37 10.69 -21.66
CA ILE A 174 5.96 9.87 -20.59
C ILE A 174 6.93 10.69 -19.72
N SER A 175 7.65 11.64 -20.32
CA SER A 175 8.58 12.48 -19.57
C SER A 175 7.84 13.49 -18.69
N SER A 176 6.71 14.03 -19.15
CA SER A 176 5.81 14.85 -18.34
C SER A 176 5.23 14.07 -17.16
N GLU A 177 4.83 12.82 -17.39
CA GLU A 177 4.33 11.94 -16.33
C GLU A 177 5.40 11.65 -15.28
N ARG A 178 6.62 11.28 -15.69
CA ARG A 178 7.76 11.08 -14.78
C ARG A 178 8.09 12.34 -14.00
N SER A 179 7.99 13.51 -14.62
CA SER A 179 8.19 14.80 -13.94
C SER A 179 7.14 15.01 -12.84
N THR A 180 5.87 14.72 -13.13
CA THR A 180 4.77 14.81 -12.16
C THR A 180 4.99 13.87 -10.97
N ILE A 181 5.36 12.61 -11.23
CA ILE A 181 5.70 11.64 -10.18
C ILE A 181 6.88 12.15 -9.34
N GLY A 182 7.93 12.68 -9.97
CA GLY A 182 9.08 13.24 -9.26
C GLY A 182 8.74 14.43 -8.37
N VAL A 183 7.84 15.32 -8.80
CA VAL A 183 7.34 16.43 -7.97
C VAL A 183 6.59 15.91 -6.74
N ILE A 184 5.74 14.89 -6.92
CA ILE A 184 5.02 14.27 -5.80
C ILE A 184 5.98 13.55 -4.85
N GLN A 185 7.01 12.86 -5.36
CA GLN A 185 8.05 12.26 -4.53
C GLN A 185 8.77 13.31 -3.67
N ASN A 186 9.18 14.44 -4.25
CA ASN A 186 9.82 15.53 -3.50
C ASN A 186 8.88 16.10 -2.41
N ARG A 187 7.59 16.22 -2.71
CA ARG A 187 6.59 16.66 -1.72
C ARG A 187 6.41 15.65 -0.60
N LEU A 188 6.39 14.36 -0.91
CA LEU A 188 6.29 13.29 0.08
C LEU A 188 7.52 13.29 0.99
N GLU A 189 8.73 13.42 0.44
CA GLU A 189 9.96 13.49 1.22
C GLU A 189 9.97 14.71 2.16
N TYR A 190 9.57 15.89 1.67
CA TYR A 190 9.42 17.07 2.52
C TYR A 190 8.37 16.85 3.61
N THR A 191 7.25 16.24 3.27
CA THR A 191 6.16 15.96 4.22
C THR A 191 6.61 14.98 5.29
N ILE A 192 7.32 13.91 4.92
CA ILE A 192 7.89 12.94 5.86
C ILE A 192 8.83 13.65 6.83
N ASN A 193 9.78 14.45 6.33
CA ASN A 193 10.71 15.19 7.19
C ASN A 193 9.98 16.11 8.17
N ASN A 194 8.96 16.84 7.71
CA ASN A 194 8.16 17.70 8.56
C ASN A 194 7.36 16.91 9.61
N LEU A 195 6.74 15.79 9.22
CA LEU A 195 6.01 14.92 10.13
C LEU A 195 6.91 14.27 11.18
N SER A 196 8.14 13.87 10.81
CA SER A 196 9.12 13.35 11.76
C SER A 196 9.49 14.41 12.81
N THR A 197 9.77 15.65 12.38
CA THR A 197 10.02 16.75 13.31
C THR A 197 8.80 17.06 14.18
N TYR A 198 7.60 17.05 13.60
CA TYR A 198 6.37 17.28 14.35
C TYR A 198 6.12 16.17 15.39
N SER A 199 6.33 14.91 15.01
CA SER A 199 6.23 13.75 15.90
C SER A 199 7.24 13.84 17.05
N GLU A 200 8.48 14.23 16.78
CA GLU A 200 9.50 14.42 17.83
C GLU A 200 9.09 15.52 18.81
N ASN A 201 8.63 16.66 18.29
CA ASN A 201 8.15 17.77 19.11
C ASN A 201 6.93 17.39 19.96
N LEU A 202 5.99 16.63 19.40
CA LEU A 202 4.83 16.12 20.13
C LEU A 202 5.23 15.13 21.21
N THR A 203 6.11 14.16 20.92
CA THR A 203 6.61 13.22 21.92
C THR A 203 7.35 13.94 23.04
N ALA A 204 8.14 14.97 22.74
CA ALA A 204 8.82 15.79 23.76
C ALA A 204 7.83 16.64 24.57
N ALA A 205 6.74 17.10 23.97
CA ALA A 205 5.65 17.78 24.68
C ALA A 205 4.86 16.81 25.56
N GLU A 206 4.53 15.61 25.05
CA GLU A 206 3.88 14.55 25.83
C GLU A 206 4.75 14.13 27.00
N SER A 207 6.04 13.89 26.78
CA SER A 207 7.01 13.59 27.85
C SER A 207 7.00 14.68 28.92
N ARG A 208 7.01 15.97 28.56
CA ARG A 208 6.91 17.05 29.56
C ARG A 208 5.60 17.09 30.35
N ILE A 209 4.49 16.66 29.74
CA ILE A 209 3.16 16.70 30.37
C ILE A 209 2.90 15.45 31.20
N ARG A 210 3.27 14.29 30.67
CA ARG A 210 2.98 12.96 31.22
C ARG A 210 4.12 12.46 32.10
N ASP A 211 5.37 12.69 31.71
CA ASP A 211 6.50 12.28 32.53
C ASP A 211 6.62 13.26 33.69
N LEU A 212 6.29 12.70 34.85
CA LEU A 212 6.45 13.35 36.13
C LEU A 212 7.94 13.51 36.44
N ASP A 213 8.30 14.72 36.87
CA ASP A 213 9.64 15.02 37.35
C ASP A 213 9.96 14.10 38.55
N MET A 214 10.69 13.02 38.28
CA MET A 214 10.98 11.98 39.27
C MET A 214 11.61 12.56 40.53
N ALA A 215 12.39 13.63 40.43
CA ALA A 215 12.98 14.27 41.60
C ALA A 215 11.89 14.84 42.53
N ARG A 216 10.86 15.48 41.97
CA ARG A 216 9.74 16.04 42.75
C ARG A 216 8.88 14.94 43.35
N GLU A 217 8.56 13.90 42.59
CA GLU A 217 7.73 12.78 43.08
C GLU A 217 8.45 11.97 44.16
N ILE A 218 9.75 11.68 44.00
CA ILE A 218 10.56 10.99 45.03
C ILE A 218 10.65 11.82 46.31
N MET A 219 10.80 13.15 46.21
CA MET A 219 10.79 14.02 47.39
C MET A 219 9.43 14.01 48.08
N ALA A 220 8.32 14.06 47.32
CA ALA A 220 6.97 13.96 47.87
C ALA A 220 6.73 12.58 48.54
N GLN A 221 7.14 11.49 47.89
CA GLN A 221 7.05 10.13 48.42
C GLN A 221 7.89 9.97 49.68
N THR A 222 9.12 10.50 49.69
CA THR A 222 10.02 10.45 50.85
C THR A 222 9.47 11.29 51.99
N LYS A 223 8.96 12.49 51.72
CA LYS A 223 8.26 13.32 52.72
C LYS A 223 7.08 12.56 53.32
N ASN A 224 6.25 11.93 52.50
CA ASN A 224 5.10 11.15 52.98
C ASN A 224 5.55 9.93 53.80
N SER A 225 6.63 9.26 53.40
CA SER A 225 7.20 8.12 54.12
C SER A 225 7.79 8.52 55.49
N ILE A 226 8.47 9.67 55.56
CA ILE A 226 8.95 10.24 56.82
C ILE A 226 7.75 10.64 57.69
N LEU A 227 6.71 11.24 57.11
CA LEU A 227 5.51 11.63 57.86
C LEU A 227 4.77 10.42 58.43
N THR A 228 4.67 9.31 57.68
CA THR A 228 4.04 8.08 58.18
C THR A 228 4.88 7.42 59.27
N GLN A 229 6.21 7.36 59.12
CA GLN A 229 7.12 6.87 60.17
C GLN A 229 7.04 7.75 61.43
N ALA A 230 7.01 9.08 61.27
CA ALA A 230 6.85 10.02 62.37
C ALA A 230 5.48 9.88 63.05
N SER A 231 4.40 9.67 62.27
CA SER A 231 3.06 9.44 62.79
C SER A 231 2.99 8.13 63.59
N GLN A 232 3.65 7.07 63.11
CA GLN A 232 3.75 5.79 63.83
C GLN A 232 4.55 5.93 65.13
N ALA A 233 5.69 6.63 65.11
CA ALA A 233 6.49 6.90 66.30
C ALA A 233 5.74 7.77 67.31
N MET A 234 5.02 8.79 66.84
CA MET A 234 4.15 9.65 67.66
C MET A 234 2.98 8.87 68.27
N LEU A 235 2.33 7.98 67.51
CA LEU A 235 1.30 7.08 68.04
C LEU A 235 1.87 6.14 69.11
N ALA A 236 3.05 5.55 68.87
CA ALA A 236 3.72 4.70 69.84
C ALA A 236 4.08 5.46 71.12
N GLN A 237 4.64 6.67 71.00
CA GLN A 237 4.96 7.54 72.12
C GLN A 237 3.70 7.98 72.88
N SER A 238 2.64 8.37 72.16
CA SER A 238 1.36 8.77 72.75
C SER A 238 0.66 7.63 73.48
N ASN A 239 0.88 6.38 73.08
CA ASN A 239 0.38 5.20 73.80
C ASN A 239 1.19 4.87 75.07
N GLN A 240 2.45 5.31 75.16
CA GLN A 240 3.32 5.09 76.32
C GLN A 240 3.17 6.18 77.40
N ILE A 241 2.84 7.42 77.02
CA ILE A 241 2.63 8.54 77.95
C ILE A 241 1.58 8.21 79.05
N PRO A 242 0.42 7.60 78.76
CA PRO A 242 -0.56 7.21 79.78
C PRO A 242 -0.02 6.20 80.80
N GLN A 243 0.91 5.32 80.40
CA GLN A 243 1.47 4.30 81.30
C GLN A 243 2.43 4.92 82.34
N GLY A 244 3.16 5.99 81.96
CA GLY A 244 3.98 6.75 82.90
C GLY A 244 3.15 7.51 83.94
N VAL A 245 1.97 8.01 83.55
CA VAL A 245 1.04 8.66 84.49
C VAL A 245 0.41 7.65 85.46
N LEU A 246 0.15 6.40 85.03
CA LEU A 246 -0.30 5.34 85.94
C LEU A 246 0.76 4.93 86.99
N GLN A 247 2.06 5.14 86.75
CA GLN A 247 3.09 4.96 87.77
C GLN A 247 3.11 6.10 88.81
N LEU A 248 2.66 7.30 88.44
CA LEU A 248 2.53 8.46 89.33
C LEU A 248 1.23 8.46 90.16
N LEU A 249 0.27 7.58 89.82
CA LEU A 249 -1.01 7.40 90.52
C LEU A 249 -1.03 6.17 91.45
N ARG A 250 0.14 5.60 91.79
CA ARG A 250 0.30 4.50 92.74
C ARG A 250 1.02 4.93 94.01
#